data_AF-A0A945ZQS6-F1
#
_entry.id   AF-A0A945ZQS6-F1
#
_cell.length_a   1.000
_cell.length_b   1.000
_cell.length_c   1.000
_cell.angle_alpha   90.00
_cell.angle_beta   90.00
_cell.angle_gamma   90.00
#
_symmetry.space_group_name_H-M   'P 1'
#
loop_
_entity.id
_entity.type
_entity.pdbx_description
1 polymer ?
#
loop_
_entity_poly.entity_id
_entity_poly.type
_entity_poly.pdbx_seq_one_letter_code
_entity_poly.pdbx_strand_id
1 'polypeptide(L)'
;MCASSFFKKFSDIGLVGLLIALTSCEGNTRYEVWVSNQSEDQLRVEHRSLMLSDVDSVIATNMVSSGEIKMLFVTNWLGGIEQPAEPGQLLDSMALFNEEGMQSLHPWRESRVWLIESHHDRKIPSQWRHVYILRVGSDSFE
;
A
#
# COMPACT_ATOMS: atom_id res chain seq x y z
N MET A 1 58.62 -11.25 26.42
CA MET A 1 57.24 -11.11 26.94
C MET A 1 56.34 -10.82 25.76
N CYS A 2 55.59 -11.84 25.34
CA CYS A 2 54.61 -11.76 24.26
C CYS A 2 53.25 -11.29 24.78
N ALA A 3 52.45 -10.80 23.83
CA ALA A 3 51.00 -10.59 23.88
C ALA A 3 50.50 -9.24 24.41
N SER A 4 50.29 -8.30 23.48
CA SER A 4 49.23 -7.28 23.62
C SER A 4 48.88 -6.62 22.27
N SER A 5 48.44 -7.39 21.27
CA SER A 5 47.79 -6.75 20.10
C SER A 5 46.66 -7.55 19.44
N PHE A 6 46.13 -8.58 20.10
CA PHE A 6 45.12 -9.46 19.49
C PHE A 6 43.66 -9.06 19.76
N PHE A 7 43.40 -8.10 20.65
CA PHE A 7 42.02 -7.78 21.08
C PHE A 7 41.31 -6.69 20.28
N LYS A 8 41.97 -5.98 19.35
CA LYS A 8 41.33 -4.89 18.60
C LYS A 8 40.59 -5.30 17.32
N LYS A 9 40.83 -6.49 16.76
CA LYS A 9 40.26 -6.89 15.45
C LYS A 9 38.92 -7.64 15.54
N PHE A 10 38.54 -8.16 16.70
CA PHE A 10 37.28 -8.89 16.87
C PHE A 10 36.07 -7.98 17.12
N SER A 11 36.31 -6.75 17.57
CA SER A 11 35.26 -5.76 17.83
C SER A 11 34.54 -5.32 16.55
N ASP A 12 35.28 -5.19 15.43
CA ASP A 12 34.74 -4.62 14.20
C ASP A 12 33.90 -5.64 13.40
N ILE A 13 34.23 -6.94 13.47
CA ILE A 13 33.50 -7.99 12.76
C ILE A 13 32.16 -8.28 13.44
N GLY A 14 32.11 -8.23 14.78
CA GLY A 14 30.87 -8.40 15.54
C GLY A 14 29.85 -7.29 15.29
N LEU A 15 30.31 -6.05 15.11
CA LEU A 15 29.45 -4.89 14.85
C LEU A 15 28.79 -4.98 13.47
N VAL A 16 29.54 -5.36 12.43
CA VAL A 16 29.01 -5.54 11.07
C VAL A 16 27.99 -6.69 11.02
N GLY A 17 28.25 -7.80 11.70
CA GLY A 17 27.31 -8.91 11.81
C GLY A 17 26.00 -8.53 12.52
N LEU A 18 26.08 -7.71 13.57
CA LEU A 18 24.91 -7.20 14.29
C LEU A 18 24.09 -6.22 13.44
N LEU A 19 24.75 -5.33 12.70
CA LEU A 19 24.07 -4.38 11.80
C LEU A 19 23.31 -5.11 10.68
N ILE A 20 23.90 -6.15 10.09
CA ILE A 20 23.22 -6.98 9.08
C ILE A 20 22.03 -7.74 9.71
N ALA A 21 22.19 -8.29 10.92
CA ALA A 21 21.11 -8.98 11.62
C ALA A 21 19.94 -8.06 12.00
N LEU A 22 20.21 -6.81 12.38
CA LEU A 22 19.18 -5.83 12.75
C LEU A 22 18.37 -5.34 11.54
N THR A 23 19.00 -5.12 10.39
CA THR A 23 18.28 -4.72 9.16
C THR A 23 17.37 -5.81 8.59
N SER A 24 17.61 -7.08 8.92
CA SER A 24 16.85 -8.22 8.38
C SER A 24 15.58 -8.55 9.20
N CYS A 25 15.30 -7.84 10.30
CA CYS A 25 14.26 -8.21 11.27
C CYS A 25 13.01 -7.32 11.25
N GLU A 26 13.06 -6.13 10.64
CA GLU A 26 11.95 -5.17 10.75
C GLU A 26 10.65 -5.66 10.09
N GLY A 27 10.72 -6.61 9.15
CA GLY A 27 9.53 -7.08 8.45
C GLY A 27 8.97 -6.01 7.51
N ASN A 28 7.85 -6.30 6.86
CA ASN A 28 7.25 -5.40 5.87
C ASN A 28 5.75 -5.63 5.77
N THR A 29 5.03 -4.57 5.46
CA THR A 29 3.60 -4.62 5.16
C THR A 29 3.40 -4.02 3.79
N ARG A 30 2.83 -4.81 2.87
CA ARG A 30 2.43 -4.34 1.54
C ARG A 30 0.96 -3.94 1.56
N TYR A 31 0.66 -2.78 1.01
CA TYR A 31 -0.72 -2.34 0.75
C TYR A 31 -0.96 -2.31 -0.76
N GLU A 32 -2.01 -2.98 -1.21
CA GLU A 32 -2.42 -2.98 -2.62
C GLU A 32 -3.83 -2.39 -2.73
N VAL A 33 -3.99 -1.34 -3.52
CA VAL A 33 -5.28 -0.66 -3.71
C VAL A 33 -5.78 -0.88 -5.13
N TRP A 34 -7.01 -1.34 -5.23
CA TRP A 34 -7.66 -1.77 -6.46
C TRP A 34 -9.05 -1.14 -6.59
N VAL A 35 -9.48 -0.96 -7.84
CA VAL A 35 -10.86 -0.63 -8.19
C VAL A 35 -11.44 -1.73 -9.05
N SER A 36 -12.60 -2.23 -8.67
CA SER A 36 -13.43 -3.14 -9.45
C SER A 36 -14.57 -2.33 -10.06
N ASN A 37 -14.53 -2.15 -11.37
CA ASN A 37 -15.61 -1.51 -12.11
C ASN A 37 -16.72 -2.52 -12.40
N GLN A 38 -17.88 -2.32 -11.77
CA GLN A 38 -19.09 -3.12 -11.95
C GLN A 38 -20.20 -2.34 -12.66
N SER A 39 -19.93 -1.11 -13.12
CA SER A 39 -20.86 -0.38 -13.99
C SER A 39 -20.70 -0.80 -15.45
N GLU A 40 -21.62 -0.32 -16.29
CA GLU A 40 -21.57 -0.53 -17.75
C GLU A 40 -20.59 0.43 -18.46
N ASP A 41 -20.21 1.52 -17.79
CA ASP A 41 -19.34 2.57 -18.33
C ASP A 41 -17.86 2.33 -18.01
N GLN A 42 -16.95 2.87 -18.83
CA GLN A 42 -15.57 3.05 -18.41
C GLN A 42 -15.47 4.08 -17.28
N LEU A 43 -14.66 3.76 -16.26
CA LEU A 43 -14.36 4.68 -15.17
C LEU A 43 -13.03 5.39 -15.37
N ARG A 44 -13.00 6.69 -15.12
CA ARG A 44 -11.79 7.46 -14.85
C ARG A 44 -11.62 7.61 -13.34
N VAL A 45 -10.53 7.08 -12.82
CA VAL A 45 -10.16 7.13 -11.39
C VAL A 45 -9.00 8.09 -11.21
N GLU A 46 -9.22 9.17 -10.49
CA GLU A 46 -8.19 10.13 -10.08
C GLU A 46 -7.89 9.95 -8.61
N HIS A 47 -6.63 9.76 -8.25
CA HIS A 47 -6.27 9.49 -6.86
C HIS A 47 -4.88 10.03 -6.48
N ARG A 48 -4.68 10.23 -5.17
CA ARG A 48 -3.40 10.56 -4.56
C ARG A 48 -3.17 9.66 -3.35
N SER A 49 -2.09 8.88 -3.35
CA SER A 49 -1.69 8.09 -2.19
C SER A 49 -0.89 8.93 -1.20
N LEU A 50 -1.07 8.72 0.10
CA LEU A 50 -0.40 9.46 1.19
C LEU A 50 1.10 9.18 1.31
N MET A 51 1.61 8.11 0.68
CA MET A 51 3.00 7.67 0.80
C MET A 51 3.91 8.20 -0.33
N LEU A 52 3.37 8.93 -1.31
CA LEU A 52 4.20 9.61 -2.30
C LEU A 52 4.84 10.81 -1.60
N SER A 53 6.17 10.84 -1.56
CA SER A 53 6.96 11.92 -0.97
C SER A 53 6.42 13.31 -1.35
N ASP A 54 6.54 14.30 -0.46
CA ASP A 54 6.10 15.71 -0.61
C ASP A 54 6.50 16.40 -1.94
N VAL A 55 7.36 15.77 -2.75
CA VAL A 55 7.80 16.22 -4.06
C VAL A 55 6.79 15.90 -5.17
N ASP A 56 5.90 14.92 -4.99
CA ASP A 56 4.92 14.50 -6.00
C ASP A 56 3.49 14.90 -5.61
N SER A 57 3.15 16.16 -5.85
CA SER A 57 1.77 16.68 -5.83
C SER A 57 0.89 16.13 -6.97
N VAL A 58 1.28 15.01 -7.58
CA VAL A 58 0.71 14.49 -8.82
C VAL A 58 -0.51 13.62 -8.49
N ILE A 59 -1.66 14.03 -9.01
CA ILE A 59 -2.85 13.18 -9.03
C ILE A 59 -2.64 12.14 -10.12
N ALA A 60 -2.68 10.86 -9.76
CA ALA A 60 -2.61 9.76 -10.71
C ALA A 60 -3.99 9.52 -11.32
N THR A 61 -4.04 9.38 -12.64
CA THR A 61 -5.28 9.07 -13.39
C THR A 61 -5.19 7.67 -13.98
N ASN A 62 -6.20 6.85 -13.73
CA ASN A 62 -6.33 5.50 -14.27
C ASN A 62 -7.68 5.33 -14.96
N MET A 63 -7.69 4.72 -16.14
CA MET A 63 -8.92 4.25 -16.79
C MET A 63 -9.17 2.79 -16.40
N VAL A 64 -10.40 2.45 -15.99
CA VAL A 64 -10.83 1.11 -15.60
C VAL A 64 -12.04 0.74 -16.45
N SER A 65 -11.89 -0.24 -17.34
CA SER A 65 -12.95 -0.66 -18.27
C SER A 65 -14.11 -1.31 -17.52
N SER A 66 -15.30 -1.36 -18.12
CA SER A 66 -16.43 -2.10 -17.54
C SER A 66 -16.06 -3.57 -17.29
N GLY A 67 -16.39 -4.08 -16.10
CA GLY A 67 -16.07 -5.42 -15.65
C GLY A 67 -14.60 -5.65 -15.27
N GLU A 68 -13.73 -4.64 -15.38
CA GLU A 68 -12.31 -4.75 -15.05
C GLU A 68 -12.06 -4.55 -13.55
N ILE A 69 -11.06 -5.28 -13.02
CA ILE A 69 -10.45 -4.99 -11.73
C ILE A 69 -9.02 -4.52 -11.98
N LYS A 70 -8.69 -3.30 -11.55
CA LYS A 70 -7.40 -2.66 -11.82
C LYS A 70 -6.72 -2.18 -10.55
N MET A 71 -5.42 -2.48 -10.44
CA MET A 71 -4.59 -1.95 -9.36
C MET A 71 -4.30 -0.48 -9.62
N LEU A 72 -4.60 0.37 -8.65
CA LEU A 72 -4.31 1.80 -8.70
C LEU A 72 -2.89 2.10 -8.27
N PHE A 73 -2.46 1.51 -7.15
CA PHE A 73 -1.10 1.63 -6.62
C PHE A 73 -0.78 0.51 -5.64
N VAL A 74 0.51 0.35 -5.38
CA VAL A 74 1.07 -0.52 -4.35
C VAL A 74 2.10 0.27 -3.54
N THR A 75 2.10 0.10 -2.23
CA THR A 75 3.12 0.68 -1.36
C THR A 75 3.58 -0.33 -0.31
N ASN A 76 4.77 -0.10 0.23
CA ASN A 76 5.37 -0.93 1.27
C ASN A 76 5.66 -0.06 2.48
N TRP A 77 5.40 -0.62 3.66
CA TRP A 77 5.65 0.01 4.94
C TRP A 77 6.56 -0.89 5.76
N LEU A 78 7.57 -0.28 6.37
CA LEU A 78 8.53 -0.98 7.21
C LEU A 78 7.84 -1.45 8.50
N GLY A 79 8.02 -2.74 8.87
CA GLY A 79 7.23 -3.35 9.93
C GLY A 79 6.22 -4.35 9.39
N GLY A 80 6.04 -5.49 10.06
CA GLY A 80 4.94 -6.42 9.78
C GLY A 80 3.71 -6.08 10.65
N ILE A 81 2.70 -5.48 10.03
CA ILE A 81 1.47 -5.00 10.67
C ILE A 81 0.36 -5.99 10.32
N GLU A 82 -0.28 -6.57 11.35
CA GLU A 82 -1.38 -7.52 11.17
C GLU A 82 -2.73 -6.85 10.88
N GLN A 83 -2.96 -5.67 11.45
CA GLN A 83 -4.22 -4.96 11.32
C GLN A 83 -4.17 -4.02 10.09
N PRO A 84 -5.13 -4.11 9.17
CA PRO A 84 -5.17 -3.21 8.01
C PRO A 84 -5.36 -1.77 8.47
N ALA A 85 -4.75 -0.84 7.72
CA ALA A 85 -5.01 0.59 7.85
C ALA A 85 -6.41 0.94 7.33
N GLU A 86 -6.96 2.05 7.80
CA GLU A 86 -8.17 2.63 7.20
C GLU A 86 -7.84 3.20 5.81
N PRO A 87 -8.75 3.16 4.81
CA PRO A 87 -8.49 3.68 3.46
C PRO A 87 -7.98 5.12 3.43
N GLY A 88 -8.50 5.99 4.30
CA GLY A 88 -8.06 7.38 4.43
C GLY A 88 -6.64 7.57 5.00
N GLN A 89 -5.99 6.50 5.47
CA GLN A 89 -4.57 6.48 5.86
C GLN A 89 -3.67 6.06 4.69
N LEU A 90 -4.23 5.51 3.62
CA LEU A 90 -3.52 5.10 2.41
C LEU A 90 -3.67 6.10 1.27
N LEU A 91 -4.87 6.70 1.17
CA LEU A 91 -5.28 7.64 0.14
C LEU A 91 -5.57 9.01 0.76
N ASP A 92 -4.99 10.04 0.16
CA ASP A 92 -5.27 11.41 0.51
C ASP A 92 -6.50 11.93 -0.27
N SER A 93 -6.60 11.58 -1.55
CA SER A 93 -7.77 11.88 -2.37
C SER A 93 -8.11 10.76 -3.34
N MET A 94 -9.39 10.64 -3.66
CA MET A 94 -9.91 9.83 -4.75
C MET A 94 -11.17 10.49 -5.33
N ALA A 95 -11.27 10.50 -6.65
CA ALA A 95 -12.46 10.89 -7.39
C ALA A 95 -12.69 9.89 -8.53
N LEU A 96 -13.94 9.50 -8.73
CA LEU A 96 -14.38 8.53 -9.71
C LEU A 96 -15.31 9.24 -10.68
N PHE A 97 -15.08 9.10 -11.98
CA PHE A 97 -15.93 9.67 -13.02
C PHE A 97 -16.36 8.59 -14.00
N ASN A 98 -17.61 8.63 -14.44
CA ASN A 98 -18.09 7.81 -15.56
C ASN A 98 -17.73 8.46 -16.92
N GLU A 99 -18.16 7.84 -18.03
CA GLU A 99 -17.90 8.34 -19.39
C GLU A 99 -18.54 9.70 -19.68
N GLU A 100 -19.67 10.01 -19.01
CA GLU A 100 -20.37 11.29 -19.12
C GLU A 100 -19.69 12.41 -18.33
N GLY A 101 -18.65 12.09 -17.56
CA GLY A 101 -17.93 13.03 -16.69
C GLY A 101 -18.63 13.30 -15.36
N MET A 102 -19.66 12.54 -15.03
CA MET A 102 -20.34 12.62 -13.73
C MET A 102 -19.43 12.05 -12.64
N GLN A 103 -19.24 12.82 -11.57
CA GLN A 103 -18.44 12.39 -10.43
C GLN A 103 -19.29 11.52 -9.50
N SER A 104 -18.78 10.36 -9.12
CA SER A 104 -19.47 9.46 -8.20
C SER A 104 -19.53 10.04 -6.78
N LEU A 105 -20.62 9.77 -6.06
CA LEU A 105 -20.80 10.11 -4.64
C LEU A 105 -20.26 9.04 -3.69
N HIS A 106 -19.61 8.00 -4.23
CA HIS A 106 -19.15 6.85 -3.48
C HIS A 106 -18.22 7.24 -2.32
N PRO A 107 -18.52 6.85 -1.06
CA PRO A 107 -17.82 7.35 0.12
C PRO A 107 -16.52 6.58 0.38
N TRP A 108 -15.56 6.68 -0.54
CA TRP A 108 -14.30 5.92 -0.55
C TRP A 108 -13.46 6.05 0.74
N ARG A 109 -13.69 7.05 1.59
CA ARG A 109 -12.98 7.17 2.88
C ARG A 109 -13.48 6.18 3.93
N GLU A 110 -14.66 5.61 3.76
CA GLU A 110 -15.28 4.72 4.73
C GLU A 110 -14.90 3.26 4.46
N SER A 111 -14.30 2.56 5.43
CA SER A 111 -13.90 1.15 5.28
C SER A 111 -15.03 0.21 4.85
N ARG A 112 -16.29 0.52 5.15
CA ARG A 112 -17.45 -0.33 4.83
C ARG A 112 -17.70 -0.53 3.33
N VAL A 113 -17.21 0.37 2.47
CA VAL A 113 -17.38 0.24 1.01
C VAL A 113 -16.23 -0.52 0.35
N TRP A 114 -15.20 -0.86 1.12
CA TRP A 114 -14.06 -1.63 0.64
C TRP A 114 -14.21 -3.10 1.03
N LEU A 115 -13.83 -3.97 0.10
CA LEU A 115 -13.42 -5.32 0.47
C LEU A 115 -11.95 -5.26 0.89
N ILE A 116 -11.68 -5.56 2.17
CA ILE A 116 -10.34 -5.55 2.76
C ILE A 116 -9.94 -6.98 3.12
N GLU A 117 -8.89 -7.48 2.48
CA GLU A 117 -8.32 -8.80 2.74
C GLU A 117 -6.91 -8.65 3.32
N SER A 118 -6.57 -9.49 4.30
CA SER A 118 -5.28 -9.44 4.99
C SER A 118 -4.62 -10.81 4.96
N HIS A 119 -3.36 -10.85 4.54
CA HIS A 119 -2.58 -12.07 4.38
C HIS A 119 -1.26 -11.96 5.15
N HIS A 120 -0.99 -12.98 5.97
CA HIS A 120 0.31 -13.15 6.61
C HIS A 120 1.21 -13.97 5.68
N ASP A 121 1.93 -13.29 4.79
CA ASP A 121 2.71 -13.93 3.73
C ASP A 121 3.95 -14.67 4.29
N ARG A 122 4.56 -14.16 5.38
CA ARG A 122 5.71 -14.81 6.03
C ARG A 122 5.84 -14.41 7.50
N LYS A 123 6.15 -15.38 8.37
CA LYS A 123 6.31 -15.15 9.81
C LYS A 123 7.62 -14.45 10.24
N ILE A 124 8.75 -14.81 9.65
CA ILE A 124 10.08 -14.31 10.05
C ILE A 124 10.94 -13.98 8.80
N PRO A 125 11.39 -12.72 8.65
CA PRO A 125 10.82 -11.55 9.29
C PRO A 125 9.34 -11.40 8.86
N SER A 126 8.51 -10.83 9.73
CA SER A 126 7.07 -10.70 9.52
C SER A 126 6.77 -9.99 8.19
N GLN A 127 5.89 -10.56 7.37
CA GLN A 127 5.44 -9.99 6.10
C GLN A 127 3.92 -10.07 6.04
N TRP A 128 3.29 -8.92 5.89
CA TRP A 128 1.85 -8.82 5.72
C TRP A 128 1.52 -8.18 4.39
N ARG A 129 0.36 -8.54 3.86
CA ARG A 129 -0.22 -7.91 2.68
C ARG A 129 -1.69 -7.63 2.92
N HIS A 130 -2.07 -6.36 2.77
CA HIS A 130 -3.45 -5.90 2.85
C HIS A 130 -3.91 -5.48 1.45
N VAL A 131 -5.00 -6.07 0.99
CA VAL A 131 -5.59 -5.82 -0.33
C VAL A 131 -6.91 -5.07 -0.12
N TYR A 132 -7.05 -3.92 -0.77
CA TYR A 132 -8.22 -3.05 -0.70
C TYR A 132 -8.86 -3.00 -2.08
N ILE A 133 -10.10 -3.44 -2.19
CA ILE A 133 -10.85 -3.43 -3.45
C ILE A 133 -12.09 -2.56 -3.26
N LEU A 134 -12.12 -1.42 -3.94
CA LEU A 134 -13.31 -0.57 -4.03
C LEU A 134 -14.19 -1.08 -5.17
N ARG A 135 -15.45 -1.42 -4.88
CA ARG A 135 -16.42 -1.82 -5.89
C ARG A 135 -17.26 -0.63 -6.29
N VAL A 136 -17.25 -0.29 -7.57
CA VAL A 136 -17.99 0.86 -8.10
C VAL A 136 -19.04 0.34 -9.06
N GLY A 137 -20.31 0.49 -8.70
CA GLY A 137 -21.46 0.18 -9.54
C GLY A 137 -22.07 1.44 -10.17
N SER A 138 -23.03 1.27 -11.06
CA SER A 138 -23.74 2.40 -11.70
C SER A 138 -24.48 3.29 -10.68
N ASP A 139 -24.96 2.69 -9.58
CA ASP A 139 -25.59 3.35 -8.43
C ASP A 139 -24.66 4.37 -7.72
N SER A 140 -23.36 4.30 -7.98
CA SER A 140 -22.39 5.24 -7.41
C SER A 140 -22.46 6.64 -8.05
N PHE A 141 -23.17 6.78 -9.17
CA PHE A 141 -23.29 8.02 -9.94
C PHE A 141 -24.69 8.64 -9.90
N GLU A 142 -25.66 8.04 -9.20
CA GLU A 142 -27.05 8.54 -9.11
C GLU A 142 -27.29 9.59 -8.02
#